data_AF-A0A6B3TNG8-F1
#
_entry.id   AF-A0A6B3TNG8-F1
#
_cell.length_a   1.000
_cell.length_b   1.000
_cell.length_c   1.000
_cell.angle_alpha   90.00
_cell.angle_beta   90.00
_cell.angle_gamma   90.00
#
_symmetry.space_group_name_H-M   'P 1'
#
loop_
_entity.id
_entity.type
_entity.pdbx_description
1 polymer ?
#
loop_
_entity_poly.entity_id
_entity_poly.type
_entity_poly.pdbx_seq_one_letter_code
_entity_poly.pdbx_strand_id
1 'polypeptide(L)' 'MILVCPSHVKDALKLIYIPHIQTVPEAGVGTRCEFCRNRAKYKLFNYSQQRKHIKQVI' A
#
# COMPACT_ATOMS: atom_id res chain seq x y z
N MET A 1 4.13 -2.71 1.29
CA MET A 1 3.05 -1.85 0.77
C MET A 1 2.31 -2.62 -0.30
N ILE A 2 1.00 -2.47 -0.41
CA ILE A 2 0.14 -3.20 -1.36
C ILE A 2 -0.63 -2.20 -2.22
N LEU A 3 -0.61 -2.38 -3.54
CA LEU A 3 -1.41 -1.59 -4.48
C LEU A 3 -2.69 -2.32 -4.87
N VAL A 4 -3.84 -1.66 -4.71
CA VAL A 4 -5.14 -2.28 -4.97
C VAL A 4 -6.12 -1.38 -5.70
N CYS A 5 -7.01 -2.00 -6.46
CA CYS A 5 -8.16 -1.35 -7.06
C CYS A 5 -9.32 -1.26 -6.06
N PRO A 6 -10.37 -0.46 -6.36
CA PRO A 6 -11.54 -0.33 -5.50
C PRO A 6 -12.26 -1.65 -5.21
N SER A 7 -12.23 -2.59 -6.15
CA SER A 7 -12.87 -3.91 -5.96
C SER A 7 -12.16 -4.77 -4.91
N HIS A 8 -10.84 -4.68 -4.80
CA HIS A 8 -10.03 -5.53 -3.90
C HIS A 8 -9.57 -4.81 -2.63
N VAL A 9 -9.96 -3.55 -2.43
CA VAL A 9 -9.53 -2.78 -1.24
C VAL A 9 -10.01 -3.45 0.05
N LYS A 10 -11.26 -3.93 0.09
CA LYS A 10 -11.83 -4.57 1.28
C LYS A 10 -11.12 -5.86 1.65
N ASP A 11 -10.72 -6.65 0.66
CA ASP A 11 -10.00 -7.90 0.93
C ASP A 11 -8.56 -7.64 1.33
N ALA A 12 -7.90 -6.65 0.72
CA ALA A 12 -6.56 -6.24 1.11
C ALA A 12 -6.50 -5.63 2.52
N LEU A 13 -7.56 -4.95 2.98
CA LEU A 13 -7.67 -4.44 4.35
C LEU A 13 -7.66 -5.56 5.39
N LYS A 14 -8.19 -6.74 5.07
CA LYS A 14 -8.17 -7.91 5.98
C LYS A 14 -6.78 -8.52 6.12
N LEU A 15 -5.89 -8.30 5.15
CA LEU A 15 -4.54 -8.86 5.14
C LEU A 15 -3.52 -8.03 5.92
N ILE A 16 -3.85 -6.79 6.27
CA ILE A 16 -2.93 -5.87 6.95
C ILE A 16 -3.51 -5.50 8.31
N TYR A 17 -2.77 -5.81 9.37
CA TYR A 17 -3.07 -5.34 10.72
C TYR A 17 -2.69 -3.85 10.81
N ILE A 18 -3.69 -2.95 10.81
CA ILE A 18 -3.55 -1.48 10.84
C ILE A 18 -3.01 -0.87 9.51
N PRO A 19 -3.80 -0.91 8.42
CA PRO A 19 -3.41 -0.32 7.15
C PRO A 19 -3.66 1.19 7.13
N HIS A 20 -2.63 1.96 6.85
CA HIS A 20 -2.78 3.31 6.32
C HIS A 20 -3.11 3.22 4.83
N ILE A 21 -4.10 4.00 4.40
CA ILE A 21 -4.57 4.02 3.02
C ILE A 21 -4.24 5.39 2.45
N GLN A 22 -3.51 5.40 1.34
CA GLN A 22 -3.28 6.61 0.55
C GLN A 22 -3.91 6.40 -0.82
N THR A 23 -4.75 7.34 -1.25
CA THR A 23 -5.21 7.42 -2.64
C THR A 23 -4.04 7.82 -3.50
N VAL A 24 -3.80 7.09 -4.59
CA VAL A 24 -2.73 7.42 -5.53
C VAL A 24 -3.36 8.33 -6.60
N PRO A 25 -3.09 9.65 -6.59
CA PRO A 25 -3.56 10.52 -7.65
C PRO A 25 -2.73 10.19 -8.89
N GLU A 26 -3.44 9.79 -9.94
CA GLU A 26 -2.92 9.70 -11.30
C GLU A 26 -1.82 8.64 -11.52
N ALA A 27 -2.29 7.47 -11.95
CA ALA A 27 -1.62 6.46 -12.78
C ALA A 27 -0.18 6.78 -13.22
N GLY A 28 0.77 6.70 -12.29
CA GLY A 28 2.15 6.44 -12.65
C GLY A 28 2.21 5.10 -13.38
N VAL A 29 2.95 5.06 -14.49
CA VAL A 29 3.19 3.83 -15.28
C VAL A 29 3.66 2.73 -14.32
N GLY A 30 2.77 1.78 -14.00
CA GLY A 30 3.07 0.69 -13.07
C GLY A 30 2.10 0.49 -11.89
N THR A 31 1.13 1.38 -11.64
CA THR A 31 0.16 1.18 -10.54
C THR A 31 -0.95 0.19 -10.91
N ARG A 32 -0.63 -1.10 -10.88
CA ARG A 32 -1.58 -2.20 -11.07
C ARG A 32 -1.96 -2.81 -9.72
N CYS A 33 -3.19 -3.25 -9.63
CA CYS A 33 -3.68 -4.00 -8.48
C CYS A 33 -2.98 -5.36 -8.44
N GLU A 34 -2.46 -5.74 -7.27
CA GLU A 34 -1.76 -7.02 -7.11
C GLU A 34 -2.69 -8.23 -7.28
N PHE A 35 -4.01 -8.06 -7.09
CA PHE A 35 -4.99 -9.13 -7.19
C PHE A 35 -5.50 -9.39 -8.61
N CYS A 36 -5.76 -8.34 -9.40
CA CYS A 36 -6.39 -8.47 -10.71
C CYS A 36 -5.70 -7.71 -11.83
N ARG A 37 -4.54 -7.09 -11.55
CA ARG A 37 -3.73 -6.29 -12.48
C ARG A 37 -4.44 -5.08 -13.11
N ASN A 38 -5.70 -4.81 -12.76
CA ASN A 38 -6.43 -3.59 -13.11
C ASN A 38 -5.79 -2.37 -12.44
N ARG A 39 -6.19 -1.17 -12.88
CA ARG A 39 -5.68 0.11 -12.34
C ARG A 39 -5.88 0.17 -10.81
N ALA A 40 -4.77 0.26 -10.07
CA ALA A 40 -4.81 0.50 -8.64
C ALA A 40 -5.18 1.96 -8.37
N LYS A 41 -6.01 2.18 -7.34
CA LYS A 41 -6.38 3.52 -6.85
C LYS A 41 -5.92 3.76 -5.41
N TYR A 42 -5.64 2.69 -4.69
CA TYR A 42 -5.28 2.74 -3.28
C TYR A 42 -3.94 2.07 -3.05
N LYS A 43 -3.12 2.70 -2.21
CA LYS A 43 -1.88 2.16 -1.66
C LYS A 43 -2.10 1.90 -0.18
N LEU A 44 -2.09 0.63 0.21
CA LEU A 44 -2.13 0.21 1.59
C LEU A 44 -0.71 -0.01 2.10
N PHE A 45 -0.40 0.52 3.28
CA PHE A 45 0.89 0.33 3.91
C PHE A 45 0.73 0.41 5.43
N ASN A 46 1.62 -0.27 6.15
CA ASN A 46 1.66 -0.19 7.59
C ASN A 46 3.00 0.47 7.98
N TYR A 47 2.97 1.41 8.93
CA TYR A 47 4.15 2.08 9.48
C TYR A 47 4.97 1.19 10.45
N SER A 48 4.52 -0.03 10.76
CA SER A 48 5.11 -0.86 11.82
C SER A 48 6.61 -1.20 11.67
N GLN A 49 7.30 -0.92 10.56
CA GLN A 49 8.76 -1.15 10.45
C GLN A 49 9.57 -0.08 9.71
N GLN A 50 9.40 1.21 10.02
CA GLN A 50 10.42 2.23 9.66
C GLN A 50 11.12 2.89 10.87
N ARG A 51 10.92 2.38 12.10
CA ARG A 51 11.68 2.81 13.29
C ARG A 51 12.89 1.93 13.62
N LYS A 52 13.57 1.35 12.62
CA LYS A 52 14.81 0.59 12.83
C LYS A 52 15.88 0.86 11.78
N HIS A 53 16.13 2.11 11.38
CA HIS A 53 17.43 2.44 10.73
C HIS A 53 17.86 3.92 10.87
N ILE A 54 17.32 4.67 11.83
CA ILE A 54 17.84 6.00 12.21
C ILE A 54 18.33 5.91 13.66
N LYS A 55 19.44 5.23 13.88
CA LYS A 55 20.31 5.32 15.08
C LYS A 55 21.56 4.45 14.90
N GLN A 56 22.36 4.79 13.88
CA GLN A 56 23.80 4.50 13.90
C GLN A 56 24.51 5.73 13.32
N VAL A 57 24.47 6.81 14.09
CA VAL A 57 25.48 7.87 14.06
C VAL A 57 25.85 8.08 15.53
N ILE A 58 26.83 7.32 15.98
CA ILE A 58 27.71 7.64 17.11
C ILE A 58 29.11 7.28 16.63
#